data_AF-A0A426YK11-F1
#
_entry.id   AF-A0A426YK11-F1
#
_cell.length_a   1.000
_cell.length_b   1.000
_cell.length_c   1.000
_cell.angle_alpha   90.00
_cell.angle_beta   90.00
_cell.angle_gamma   90.00
#
_symmetry.space_group_name_H-M   'P 1'
#
loop_
_entity.id
_entity.type
_entity.pdbx_description
1 polymer ?
#
loop_
_entity_poly.entity_id
_entity_poly.type
_entity_poly.pdbx_seq_one_letter_code
_entity_poly.pdbx_strand_id
1 'polypeptide(L)'
;MEVQIHWLEQDAYSSVLRAFKAQSDAITWEKVCFQAELRKELRVSDEEHRKLLSKVNTDDIIWRIREWRQAGGLQTGMISNAQPEITTPSPTVSASWKRQKSSQSIPSLTLGAPSPALHS
;
A
#
# COMPACT_ATOMS: atom_id res chain seq x y z
N MET A 1 3.25 12.60 -40.04
CA MET A 1 2.97 12.68 -38.59
C MET A 1 2.07 11.55 -38.13
N GLU A 2 0.92 11.26 -38.76
CA GLU A 2 -0.03 10.23 -38.30
C GLU A 2 0.59 8.88 -37.90
N VAL A 3 1.55 8.35 -38.67
CA VAL A 3 2.25 7.09 -38.34
C VAL A 3 3.05 7.18 -37.02
N GLN A 4 3.62 8.34 -36.70
CA GLN A 4 4.33 8.57 -35.43
C GLN A 4 3.34 8.73 -34.27
N ILE A 5 2.21 9.41 -34.49
CA ILE A 5 1.13 9.53 -33.51
C ILE A 5 0.59 8.14 -33.17
N HIS A 6 0.29 7.34 -34.19
CA HIS A 6 -0.23 6.00 -34.00
C HIS A 6 0.77 5.03 -33.35
N TRP A 7 2.07 5.22 -33.61
CA TRP A 7 3.12 4.50 -32.89
C TRP A 7 3.12 4.85 -31.39
N LEU A 8 2.96 6.13 -31.03
CA LEU A 8 2.83 6.57 -29.64
C LEU A 8 1.54 6.05 -28.97
N GLU A 9 0.42 6.03 -29.70
CA GLU A 9 -0.85 5.45 -29.26
C GLU A 9 -0.68 3.95 -28.91
N GLN A 10 -0.06 3.17 -29.79
CA GLN A 10 0.21 1.76 -29.57
C GLN A 10 1.18 1.51 -28.40
N ASP A 11 2.25 2.31 -28.26
CA ASP A 11 3.22 2.15 -27.18
C ASP A 11 2.65 2.52 -25.81
N ALA A 12 1.84 3.59 -25.74
CA ALA A 12 1.08 3.96 -24.55
C ALA A 12 0.10 2.84 -24.14
N TYR A 13 -0.68 2.33 -25.08
CA TYR A 13 -1.62 1.23 -24.83
C TYR A 13 -0.90 -0.06 -24.38
N SER A 14 0.20 -0.41 -25.06
CA SER A 14 1.08 -1.52 -24.70
C SER A 14 1.60 -1.38 -23.26
N SER A 15 2.05 -0.19 -22.88
CA SER A 15 2.56 0.09 -21.53
C SER A 15 1.50 -0.11 -20.44
N VAL A 16 0.26 0.32 -20.69
CA VAL A 16 -0.88 0.08 -19.78
C VAL A 16 -1.20 -1.42 -19.67
N LEU A 17 -1.19 -2.16 -20.78
CA LEU A 17 -1.36 -3.62 -20.76
C LEU A 17 -0.29 -4.31 -19.90
N ARG A 18 0.99 -3.91 -20.05
CA ARG A 18 2.10 -4.43 -19.23
C ARG A 18 1.89 -4.15 -17.76
N ALA A 19 1.51 -2.92 -17.39
CA ALA A 19 1.23 -2.54 -16.01
C ALA A 19 0.08 -3.37 -15.39
N PHE A 20 -1.04 -3.51 -16.11
CA PHE A 20 -2.18 -4.30 -15.62
C PHE A 20 -1.83 -5.78 -15.45
N LYS A 21 -1.10 -6.35 -16.40
CA LYS A 21 -0.60 -7.74 -16.31
C LYS A 21 0.43 -7.90 -15.19
N ALA A 22 1.28 -6.92 -14.90
CA ALA A 22 2.23 -6.96 -13.78
C ALA A 22 1.56 -6.81 -12.40
N GLN A 23 0.36 -6.23 -12.32
CA GLN A 23 -0.42 -6.12 -11.09
C GLN A 23 -1.15 -7.42 -10.70
N SER A 24 -1.86 -8.05 -11.65
CA SER A 24 -2.75 -9.20 -11.37
C SER A 24 -2.95 -10.10 -12.58
N ASP A 25 -3.16 -11.40 -12.36
CA ASP A 25 -3.69 -12.31 -13.40
C ASP A 25 -5.19 -12.13 -13.61
N ALA A 26 -5.92 -11.88 -12.53
CA ALA A 26 -7.32 -11.51 -12.61
C ALA A 26 -7.45 -10.18 -13.36
N ILE A 27 -8.04 -10.24 -14.56
CA ILE A 27 -8.59 -9.08 -15.25
C ILE A 27 -10.01 -8.91 -14.73
N THR A 28 -10.21 -7.96 -13.82
CA THR A 28 -11.55 -7.62 -13.31
C THR A 28 -12.40 -7.04 -14.44
N TRP A 29 -13.72 -7.13 -14.32
CA TRP A 29 -14.64 -6.54 -15.30
C TRP A 29 -14.37 -5.03 -15.52
N GLU A 30 -14.08 -4.31 -14.43
CA GLU A 30 -13.63 -2.92 -14.47
C GLU A 30 -12.39 -2.70 -15.34
N LYS A 31 -11.36 -3.56 -15.21
CA LYS A 31 -10.16 -3.51 -16.07
C LYS A 31 -10.48 -3.81 -17.53
N VAL A 32 -11.44 -4.71 -17.82
CA VAL A 32 -11.90 -4.98 -19.20
C VAL A 32 -12.61 -3.76 -19.79
N CYS A 33 -13.54 -3.15 -19.05
CA CYS A 33 -14.24 -1.93 -19.48
C CYS A 33 -13.27 -0.78 -19.74
N PHE A 34 -12.33 -0.53 -18.82
CA PHE A 34 -11.29 0.47 -19.00
C PHE A 34 -10.42 0.19 -20.24
N GLN A 35 -10.01 -1.07 -20.46
CA GLN A 35 -9.28 -1.47 -21.67
C GLN A 35 -10.09 -1.30 -22.95
N ALA A 36 -11.43 -1.40 -22.90
CA ALA A 36 -12.28 -1.18 -24.06
C ALA A 36 -12.39 0.31 -24.43
N GLU A 37 -12.57 1.20 -23.44
CA GLU A 37 -12.62 2.64 -23.69
C GLU A 37 -11.24 3.18 -24.12
N LEU A 38 -10.15 2.75 -23.46
CA LEU A 38 -8.80 3.19 -23.81
C LEU A 38 -8.39 2.80 -25.25
N ARG A 39 -8.89 1.68 -25.78
CA ARG A 39 -8.65 1.31 -27.19
C ARG A 39 -9.32 2.25 -28.18
N LYS A 40 -10.53 2.73 -27.87
CA LYS A 40 -11.24 3.69 -28.72
C LYS A 40 -10.50 5.02 -28.74
N GLU A 41 -10.08 5.50 -27.56
CA GLU A 41 -9.34 6.75 -27.40
C GLU A 41 -8.00 6.73 -28.14
N LEU A 42 -7.23 5.64 -27.98
CA LEU A 42 -5.92 5.45 -28.63
C LEU A 42 -6.02 4.80 -30.03
N ARG A 43 -7.21 4.76 -30.65
CA ARG A 43 -7.44 4.24 -32.02
C ARG A 43 -6.89 2.83 -32.28
N VAL A 44 -6.74 1.99 -31.25
CA VAL A 44 -6.15 0.64 -31.35
C VAL A 44 -7.19 -0.37 -31.82
N SER A 45 -6.96 -0.98 -32.98
CA SER A 45 -7.84 -2.01 -33.54
C SER A 45 -7.85 -3.30 -32.71
N ASP A 46 -8.88 -4.13 -32.87
CA ASP A 46 -8.97 -5.44 -32.21
C ASP A 46 -7.80 -6.38 -32.59
N GLU A 47 -7.23 -6.22 -33.79
CA GLU A 47 -6.10 -7.02 -34.26
C GLU A 47 -4.78 -6.57 -33.60
N GLU A 48 -4.57 -5.26 -33.46
CA GLU A 48 -3.43 -4.71 -32.72
C GLU A 48 -3.53 -5.04 -31.24
N HIS A 49 -4.73 -4.94 -30.66
CA HIS A 49 -4.98 -5.37 -29.29
C HIS A 49 -4.63 -6.85 -29.06
N ARG A 50 -5.01 -7.76 -29.96
CA ARG A 50 -4.61 -9.18 -29.90
C ARG A 50 -3.09 -9.34 -29.94
N LYS A 51 -2.41 -8.69 -30.89
CA LYS A 51 -0.94 -8.73 -31.02
C LYS A 51 -0.23 -8.21 -29.77
N LEU A 52 -0.70 -7.09 -29.22
CA LEU A 52 -0.16 -6.49 -28.00
C LEU A 52 -0.41 -7.39 -26.79
N LEU A 53 -1.60 -7.97 -26.63
CA LEU A 53 -1.86 -8.96 -25.58
C LEU A 53 -0.90 -10.16 -25.69
N SER A 54 -0.67 -10.71 -26.88
CA SER A 54 0.27 -11.81 -27.09
C SER A 54 1.70 -11.41 -26.69
N LYS A 55 2.20 -10.27 -27.17
CA LYS A 55 3.53 -9.72 -26.85
C LYS A 55 3.71 -9.48 -25.35
N VAL A 56 2.70 -8.94 -24.68
CA VAL A 56 2.71 -8.68 -23.24
C VAL A 56 2.63 -9.98 -22.43
N ASN A 57 1.98 -11.03 -22.94
CA ASN A 57 1.93 -12.32 -22.27
C ASN A 57 3.26 -13.10 -22.33
N THR A 58 4.14 -12.80 -23.28
CA THR A 58 5.49 -13.37 -23.41
C THR A 58 6.58 -12.48 -22.81
N ASP A 59 6.23 -11.49 -21.99
CA ASP A 59 7.19 -10.52 -21.45
C ASP A 59 7.78 -10.98 -20.10
N ASP A 60 9.03 -11.45 -20.13
CA ASP A 60 9.76 -11.97 -18.97
C ASP A 60 9.87 -10.97 -17.81
N ILE A 61 9.75 -9.65 -18.05
CA ILE A 61 9.75 -8.68 -16.95
C ILE A 61 8.47 -8.79 -16.12
N ILE A 62 7.33 -9.10 -16.75
CA ILE A 62 6.04 -9.22 -16.08
C ILE A 62 6.04 -10.44 -15.19
N TRP A 63 6.54 -11.57 -15.70
CA TRP A 63 6.73 -12.79 -14.90
C TRP A 63 7.61 -12.53 -13.68
N ARG A 64 8.78 -11.87 -13.84
CA ARG A 64 9.67 -11.50 -12.72
C ARG A 64 9.03 -10.54 -11.71
N ILE A 65 8.28 -9.53 -12.15
CA ILE A 65 7.58 -8.60 -11.23
C ILE A 65 6.55 -9.35 -10.38
N ARG A 66 5.87 -10.34 -10.95
CA ARG A 66 4.90 -11.17 -10.24
C ARG A 66 5.56 -12.12 -9.26
N GLU A 67 6.61 -12.81 -9.68
CA GLU A 67 7.43 -13.65 -8.79
C GLU A 67 7.92 -12.84 -7.58
N TRP A 68 8.48 -11.64 -7.82
CA TRP A 68 8.93 -10.74 -6.76
C TRP A 68 7.79 -10.32 -5.80
N ARG A 69 6.58 -10.04 -6.32
CA ARG A 69 5.41 -9.75 -5.47
C ARG A 69 4.98 -10.95 -4.63
N GLN A 70 4.99 -12.16 -5.19
CA GLN A 70 4.61 -13.40 -4.49
C GLN A 70 5.66 -13.82 -3.45
N ALA A 71 6.95 -13.61 -3.74
CA ALA A 71 8.07 -13.94 -2.86
C ALA A 71 8.26 -12.98 -1.66
N GLY A 72 7.27 -12.12 -1.37
CA GLY A 72 7.32 -11.19 -0.22
C GLY A 72 7.81 -9.78 -0.53
N GLY A 73 7.98 -9.39 -1.79
CA GLY A 73 8.27 -8.01 -2.19
C GLY A 73 7.20 -6.98 -1.72
N LEU A 74 6.03 -7.45 -1.29
CA LEU A 74 4.94 -6.64 -0.76
C LEU A 74 5.05 -6.31 0.75
N GLN A 75 6.20 -6.56 1.40
CA GLN A 75 6.46 -5.98 2.73
C GLN A 75 6.53 -4.43 2.71
N THR A 76 6.56 -3.81 1.52
CA THR A 76 6.24 -2.39 1.32
C THR A 76 4.72 -2.14 1.43
N GLY A 77 4.20 -2.19 2.65
CA GLY A 77 2.86 -1.71 3.00
C GLY A 77 2.72 -0.18 3.01
N MET A 78 3.45 0.54 2.15
CA MET A 78 3.61 2.00 2.21
C MET A 78 3.22 2.76 0.93
N ILE A 79 2.72 2.06 -0.11
CA ILE A 79 2.12 2.72 -1.29
C ILE A 79 0.59 2.63 -1.22
N SER A 80 0.05 3.18 -0.13
CA SER A 80 -1.34 3.61 -0.06
C SER A 80 -1.32 5.12 0.13
N ASN A 81 -2.05 5.85 -0.71
CA ASN A 81 -2.21 7.30 -0.55
C ASN A 81 -3.13 7.58 0.65
N ALA A 82 -2.59 7.40 1.85
CA ALA A 82 -3.17 7.84 3.10
C ALA A 82 -2.42 9.10 3.55
N GLN A 83 -3.19 10.18 3.69
CA GLN A 83 -2.77 11.50 4.14
C GLN A 83 -2.02 11.43 5.50
N PRO A 84 -0.99 12.28 5.73
CA PRO A 84 -0.28 12.29 7.01
C PRO A 84 -1.12 13.01 8.09
N GLU A 85 -2.08 12.30 8.70
CA GLU A 85 -2.73 12.78 9.92
C GLU A 85 -1.80 12.60 11.13
N ILE A 86 -1.15 13.71 11.49
CA ILE A 86 -0.53 13.89 12.79
C ILE A 86 -1.63 13.91 13.84
N THR A 87 -1.76 12.86 14.66
CA THR A 87 -2.36 12.95 16.00
C THR A 87 -1.87 11.78 16.88
N THR A 88 -0.95 12.09 17.80
CA THR A 88 -0.86 11.37 19.08
C THR A 88 -2.00 11.85 19.99
N PRO A 89 -2.62 10.97 20.79
CA PRO A 89 -2.17 10.95 22.17
C PRO A 89 -2.19 9.57 22.86
N SER A 90 -1.05 9.27 23.50
CA SER A 90 -0.90 8.55 24.78
C SER A 90 -1.35 7.09 24.96
N PRO A 91 -0.71 6.34 25.89
CA PRO A 91 -0.73 4.88 25.87
C PRO A 91 -1.65 4.27 26.93
N THR A 92 -2.43 3.25 26.53
CA THR A 92 -3.14 2.37 27.47
C THR A 92 -2.70 0.92 27.29
N VAL A 93 -1.75 0.52 28.14
CA VAL A 93 -1.62 -0.78 28.80
C VAL A 93 -2.14 -2.02 28.06
N SER A 94 -1.20 -2.90 27.66
CA SER A 94 -1.42 -4.35 27.79
C SER A 94 -0.13 -5.10 28.10
N ALA A 95 -0.27 -6.10 28.95
CA ALA A 95 0.76 -6.76 29.74
C ALA A 95 1.89 -7.43 28.95
N SER A 96 3.11 -7.35 29.51
CA SER A 96 4.20 -8.31 29.26
C SER A 96 4.98 -8.59 30.55
N TRP A 97 5.71 -9.71 30.61
CA TRP A 97 5.83 -10.51 31.83
C TRP A 97 7.11 -10.34 32.66
N LYS A 98 6.92 -10.40 34.00
CA LYS A 98 7.69 -11.16 35.00
C LYS A 98 9.22 -11.33 34.79
N ARG A 99 10.02 -10.52 35.48
CA ARG A 99 11.39 -10.75 36.04
C ARG A 99 11.85 -9.41 36.70
N GLN A 100 12.70 -9.31 37.72
CA GLN A 100 13.19 -10.23 38.78
C GLN A 100 13.67 -9.36 39.99
N LYS A 101 13.89 -9.93 41.18
CA LYS A 101 14.15 -9.19 42.44
C LYS A 101 15.54 -8.50 42.56
N SER A 102 15.54 -7.26 43.07
CA SER A 102 16.48 -6.70 44.10
C SER A 102 16.12 -5.22 44.33
N SER A 103 16.28 -4.51 45.46
CA SER A 103 16.51 -4.77 46.89
C SER A 103 16.75 -3.38 47.52
N GLN A 104 15.97 -2.95 48.54
CA GLN A 104 16.20 -1.76 49.40
C GLN A 104 16.16 -0.37 48.69
N SER A 105 15.78 0.76 49.30
CA SER A 105 15.80 1.19 50.71
C SER A 105 14.54 1.98 51.15
N ILE A 106 14.38 2.19 52.47
CA ILE A 106 13.23 2.87 53.13
C ILE A 106 13.68 4.20 53.81
N PRO A 107 12.89 4.89 54.68
CA PRO A 107 12.12 6.12 54.42
C PRO A 107 12.73 7.42 54.99
N SER A 108 12.00 8.54 54.90
CA SER A 108 12.03 9.59 55.96
C SER A 108 10.69 10.34 56.07
N LEU A 109 10.35 10.76 57.29
CA LEU A 109 9.11 11.46 57.66
C LEU A 109 9.36 12.94 57.98
N THR A 110 8.38 13.80 57.69
CA THR A 110 8.03 15.06 58.40
C THR A 110 6.60 15.43 57.94
N LEU A 111 5.51 15.37 58.71
CA LEU A 111 5.17 15.88 60.06
C LEU A 111 4.85 17.40 60.08
N GLY A 112 3.57 17.74 60.27
CA GLY A 112 3.16 18.96 60.99
C GLY A 112 2.22 19.95 60.26
N ALA A 113 0.90 19.85 60.50
CA ALA A 113 -0.03 20.98 60.69
C ALA A 113 -1.45 20.48 61.07
N PRO A 114 -1.96 20.75 62.30
CA PRO A 114 -3.32 20.39 62.71
C PRO A 114 -4.28 21.60 62.79
N SER A 115 -5.59 21.36 62.66
CA SER A 115 -6.67 22.22 63.19
C SER A 115 -8.04 21.51 63.11
N PRO A 116 -8.66 21.13 64.25
CA PRO A 116 -10.01 20.57 64.32
C PRO A 116 -11.03 21.46 65.07
N ALA A 117 -12.27 20.95 65.19
CA ALA A 117 -13.41 21.42 65.99
C ALA A 117 -14.34 22.46 65.29
N LEU A 118 -15.64 22.17 65.08
CA LEU A 118 -16.79 22.37 66.00
C LEU A 118 -16.96 23.86 66.39
N HIS A 119 -18.13 24.51 66.44
CA HIS A 119 -19.53 24.05 66.41
C HIS A 119 -20.39 25.19 65.79
N SER A 120 -21.69 25.04 65.53
CA SER A 120 -22.62 23.98 65.93
C SER A 120 -23.62 23.62 64.82
#